data_AF-A0A4S2F8V9-F1
#
_entry.id   AF-A0A4S2F8V9-F1
#
_cell.length_a   1.000
_cell.length_b   1.000
_cell.length_c   1.000
_cell.angle_alpha   90.00
_cell.angle_beta   90.00
_cell.angle_gamma   90.00
#
_symmetry.space_group_name_H-M   'P 1'
#
loop_
_entity.id
_entity.type
_entity.pdbx_description
1 polymer ?
#
loop_
_entity_poly.entity_id
_entity_poly.type
_entity_poly.pdbx_seq_one_letter_code
_entity_poly.pdbx_strand_id
1 'polypeptide(L)'
;MSEDIVREQKAVRLCEENASKLFVYTGPDLEMYGKTGYFEIIHDMNCCAPTDSILFCFQTKKRRFVMDAAGLIDTFEHSTFV
;
A
#
# COMPACT_ATOMS: atom_id res chain seq x y z
N MET A 1 -22.90 -3.12 1.01
CA MET A 1 -21.43 -3.01 0.90
C MET A 1 -20.92 -2.64 2.27
N SER A 2 -20.08 -3.47 2.89
CA SER A 2 -19.40 -3.11 4.14
C SER A 2 -18.37 -2.02 3.87
N GLU A 3 -18.07 -1.19 4.87
CA GLU A 3 -17.09 -0.11 4.77
C GLU A 3 -15.69 -0.63 4.39
N ASP A 4 -15.35 -1.85 4.81
CA ASP A 4 -14.07 -2.49 4.52
C ASP A 4 -13.88 -2.75 3.01
N ILE A 5 -14.92 -3.22 2.32
CA ILE A 5 -14.89 -3.46 0.87
C ILE A 5 -14.64 -2.15 0.10
N VAL A 6 -15.23 -1.04 0.57
CA VAL A 6 -15.05 0.27 -0.06
C VAL A 6 -13.61 0.75 0.10
N ARG A 7 -13.00 0.54 1.27
CA ARG A 7 -11.60 0.91 1.52
C ARG A 7 -10.64 0.06 0.70
N GLU A 8 -10.86 -1.24 0.62
CA GLU A 8 -10.06 -2.13 -0.22
C GLU A 8 -10.11 -1.71 -1.70
N GLN A 9 -11.31 -1.44 -2.24
CA GLN A 9 -11.44 -0.97 -3.61
C GLN A 9 -10.72 0.38 -3.84
N LYS A 10 -10.78 1.31 -2.87
CA LYS A 10 -10.01 2.56 -2.95
C LYS A 10 -8.51 2.30 -2.96
N ALA A 11 -8.02 1.43 -2.08
CA ALA A 11 -6.61 1.07 -1.99
C ALA A 11 -6.09 0.39 -3.28
N VAL A 12 -6.87 -0.54 -3.84
CA VAL A 12 -6.59 -1.17 -5.15
C VAL A 12 -6.44 -0.10 -6.23
N ARG A 13 -7.44 0.79 -6.33
CA ARG A 13 -7.44 1.85 -7.34
C ARG A 13 -6.24 2.79 -7.20
N LEU A 14 -5.85 3.14 -5.97
CA LEU A 14 -4.66 3.96 -5.72
C LEU A 14 -3.38 3.28 -6.22
N CYS A 15 -3.23 1.97 -5.96
CA CYS A 15 -2.08 1.21 -6.47
C CYS A 15 -2.08 1.14 -8.00
N GLU A 16 -3.22 0.85 -8.62
CA GLU A 16 -3.33 0.70 -10.07
C GLU A 16 -3.10 2.03 -10.81
N GLU A 17 -3.73 3.13 -10.37
CA GLU A 17 -3.58 4.46 -10.99
C GLU A 17 -2.18 5.06 -10.79
N ASN A 18 -1.43 4.57 -9.80
CA ASN A 18 -0.09 5.02 -9.47
C ASN A 18 0.96 3.92 -9.63
N ALA A 19 0.65 2.88 -10.41
CA ALA A 19 1.59 1.82 -10.72
C ALA A 19 2.86 2.41 -11.33
N SER A 20 4.02 1.97 -10.84
CA SER A 20 5.35 2.45 -11.27
C SER A 20 5.67 3.92 -11.00
N LYS A 21 4.83 4.65 -10.23
CA LYS A 21 5.14 6.00 -9.77
C LYS A 21 5.92 5.96 -8.48
N LEU A 22 7.04 6.70 -8.44
CA LEU A 22 7.86 6.79 -7.26
C LEU A 22 7.29 7.86 -6.32
N PHE A 23 7.14 7.51 -5.05
CA PHE A 23 6.70 8.42 -4.01
C PHE A 23 7.76 8.52 -2.93
N VAL A 24 7.83 9.68 -2.27
CA VAL A 24 8.55 9.87 -1.01
C VAL A 24 7.55 9.94 0.12
N TYR A 25 7.74 9.10 1.15
CA TYR A 25 6.91 9.16 2.36
C TYR A 25 7.38 10.29 3.28
N THR A 26 6.45 11.13 3.71
CA THR A 26 6.68 12.33 4.55
C THR A 26 5.83 12.34 5.82
N GLY A 27 5.20 11.21 6.16
CA GLY A 27 4.36 11.06 7.35
C GLY A 27 5.11 10.82 8.66
N PRO A 28 4.38 10.50 9.74
CA PRO A 28 4.94 10.40 11.09
C PRO A 28 5.78 9.14 11.35
N ASP A 29 5.69 8.11 10.50
CA ASP A 29 6.49 6.90 10.65
C ASP A 29 7.97 7.19 10.34
N LEU A 30 8.80 7.26 11.38
CA LEU A 30 10.23 7.52 11.29
C LEU A 30 11.01 6.44 10.54
N GLU A 31 10.51 5.20 10.50
CA GLU A 31 11.14 4.16 9.70
C GLU A 31 10.88 4.36 8.21
N MET A 32 9.76 4.96 7.82
CA MET A 32 9.44 5.23 6.41
C MET A 32 9.84 6.65 5.97
N TYR A 33 9.99 7.59 6.90
CA TYR A 33 10.24 9.01 6.61
C TYR A 33 11.43 9.22 5.67
N GLY A 34 11.19 9.97 4.59
CA GLY A 34 12.16 10.30 3.57
C GLY A 34 12.55 9.13 2.64
N LYS A 35 11.97 7.93 2.82
CA LYS A 35 12.20 6.82 1.91
C LYS A 35 11.35 6.96 0.67
N THR A 36 11.93 6.55 -0.45
CA THR A 36 11.23 6.46 -1.72
C THR A 36 10.81 5.03 -2.01
N GLY A 37 9.63 4.88 -2.62
CA GLY A 37 9.06 3.58 -2.94
C GLY A 37 7.85 3.66 -3.84
N TYR A 38 7.31 2.49 -4.14
CA TYR A 38 6.14 2.29 -4.99
C TYR A 38 5.03 1.62 -4.18
N PHE A 39 3.79 1.87 -4.53
CA PHE A 39 2.64 1.18 -3.96
C PHE A 39 2.30 -0.06 -4.81
N GLU A 40 2.17 -1.21 -4.16
CA GLU A 40 1.87 -2.48 -4.83
C GLU A 40 0.81 -3.28 -4.07
N ILE A 41 0.03 -4.06 -4.83
CA ILE A 41 -0.93 -5.03 -4.28
C ILE A 41 -0.18 -6.33 -4.04
N ILE A 42 -0.33 -6.89 -2.85
CA ILE A 42 0.18 -8.22 -2.50
C ILE A 42 -0.97 -9.21 -2.61
N HIS A 43 -0.87 -10.07 -3.60
CA HIS A 43 -1.74 -11.24 -3.69
C HIS A 43 -1.20 -12.32 -2.76
N ASP A 44 -1.99 -12.73 -1.77
CA ASP A 44 -1.65 -13.88 -0.95
C ASP A 44 -1.59 -15.13 -1.85
N MET A 45 -0.41 -15.73 -1.98
CA MET A 45 -0.18 -16.98 -2.71
C MET A 45 -0.40 -18.21 -1.81
N ASN A 46 -1.08 -18.08 -0.67
CA ASN A 46 -1.46 -19.21 0.16
C ASN A 46 -2.36 -20.18 -0.59
N CYS A 47 -1.75 -21.26 -1.08
CA CYS A 47 -2.41 -22.33 -1.82
C CYS A 47 -3.30 -23.24 -0.93
N CYS A 48 -3.24 -23.10 0.39
CA CYS A 48 -3.91 -24.01 1.34
C CYS A 48 -5.10 -23.39 2.09
N ALA A 49 -5.22 -22.05 2.10
CA ALA A 49 -6.34 -21.32 2.69
C ALA A 49 -6.35 -19.91 2.10
N PRO A 50 -6.99 -19.69 0.94
CA PRO A 50 -7.11 -18.35 0.39
C PRO A 50 -7.92 -17.52 1.39
N THR A 51 -7.24 -16.60 2.08
CA THR A 51 -7.94 -15.49 2.71
C THR A 51 -8.32 -14.54 1.59
N ASP A 52 -9.61 -14.26 1.42
CA ASP A 52 -10.10 -13.26 0.46
C ASP A 52 -9.59 -11.83 0.74
N SER A 53 -8.76 -11.65 1.77
CA SER A 53 -8.15 -10.39 2.17
C SER A 53 -7.04 -9.97 1.21
N ILE A 54 -7.21 -8.80 0.61
CA ILE A 54 -6.18 -8.17 -0.23
C ILE A 54 -5.18 -7.45 0.68
N LEU A 55 -3.89 -7.75 0.52
CA LEU A 55 -2.83 -7.04 1.23
C LEU A 55 -2.17 -6.03 0.30
N PHE A 56 -1.52 -5.04 0.90
CA PHE A 56 -0.87 -3.95 0.19
C PHE A 56 0.54 -3.73 0.71
N CYS A 57 1.39 -3.06 -0.08
CA CYS A 57 2.66 -2.60 0.43
C CYS A 57 3.19 -1.31 -0.18
N PHE A 58 4.04 -0.66 0.61
CA PHE A 58 4.97 0.35 0.14
C PHE A 58 6.35 -0.30 -0.03
N GLN A 59 6.75 -0.51 -1.28
CA GLN A 59 7.99 -1.17 -1.67
C GLN A 59 9.10 -0.13 -1.85
N THR A 60 10.01 -0.06 -0.88
CA THR A 60 11.24 0.74 -1.00
C THR A 60 12.38 -0.10 -1.58
N LYS A 61 13.51 0.53 -1.91
CA LYS A 61 14.70 -0.19 -2.39
C LYS A 61 15.23 -1.25 -1.42
N LYS A 62 15.03 -1.08 -0.10
CA LYS A 62 15.64 -1.93 0.94
C LYS A 62 14.65 -2.78 1.72
N ARG A 63 13.37 -2.38 1.77
CA ARG A 63 12.35 -3.00 2.62
C ARG A 63 10.97 -2.87 2.01
N ARG A 64 10.16 -3.90 2.24
CA ARG A 64 8.72 -3.90 1.96
C ARG A 64 7.97 -3.64 3.26
N PHE A 65 7.08 -2.66 3.24
CA PHE A 65 6.17 -2.37 4.35
C PHE A 65 4.80 -2.90 3.98
N VAL A 66 4.42 -4.04 4.57
CA VAL A 66 3.13 -4.70 4.31
C VAL A 66 2.07 -4.09 5.22
N MET A 67 0.89 -3.81 4.67
CA MET A 67 -0.20 -3.14 5.36
C MET A 67 -1.56 -3.55 4.78
N ASP A 68 -2.62 -3.24 5.52
CA ASP A 68 -4.00 -3.35 5.05
C ASP A 68 -4.39 -2.14 4.18
N ALA A 69 -5.65 -2.10 3.73
CA ALA A 69 -6.17 -1.02 2.91
C ALA A 69 -6.11 0.35 3.64
N ALA A 70 -6.37 0.38 4.95
CA ALA A 70 -6.36 1.62 5.72
C ALA A 70 -4.94 2.18 5.84
N GLY A 71 -3.96 1.32 6.15
CA GLY A 71 -2.55 1.67 6.19
C GLY A 71 -2.04 2.15 4.84
N LEU A 72 -2.47 1.55 3.72
CA LEU A 72 -2.07 2.03 2.39
C LEU A 72 -2.63 3.42 2.10
N ILE A 73 -3.91 3.66 2.38
CA ILE A 73 -4.52 4.97 2.16
C ILE A 73 -3.81 6.04 2.99
N ASP A 74 -3.56 5.78 4.27
CA ASP A 74 -2.84 6.71 5.15
C ASP A 74 -1.40 6.96 4.65
N THR A 75 -0.69 5.90 4.26
CA THR A 75 0.68 6.01 3.72
C THR A 75 0.70 6.84 2.44
N PHE A 76 -0.28 6.64 1.56
CA PHE A 76 -0.41 7.40 0.31
C PHE A 76 -0.72 8.88 0.57
N GLU A 77 -1.63 9.19 1.50
CA GLU A 77 -1.98 10.57 1.87
C GLU A 77 -0.78 11.32 2.47
N HIS A 78 0.12 10.60 3.13
CA HIS A 78 1.39 11.10 3.63
C HIS A 78 2.57 10.90 2.67
N SER A 79 2.31 10.71 1.39
CA SER A 79 3.34 10.53 0.37
C SER A 79 3.24 11.60 -0.72
N THR A 80 4.38 12.01 -1.25
CA THR A 80 4.45 12.99 -2.35
C THR A 80 5.07 12.33 -3.58
N PHE A 81 4.48 12.59 -4.75
CA PHE A 81 5.04 12.15 -6.02
C PHE A 81 6.36 12.86 -6.31
N VAL A 82 7.37 12.10 -6.74
CA VAL A 82 8.74 12.59 -7.03
C VAL A 82 8.93 12.84 -8.51
#